data_AF-A0A926P7L2-F1
#
_entry.id   AF-A0A926P7L2-F1
#
_cell.length_a   1.000
_cell.length_b   1.000
_cell.length_c   1.000
_cell.angle_alpha   90.00
_cell.angle_beta   90.00
_cell.angle_gamma   90.00
#
_symmetry.space_group_name_H-M   'P 1'
#
loop_
_entity.id
_entity.type
_entity.pdbx_description
1 polymer ?
#
loop_
_entity_poly.entity_id
_entity_poly.type
_entity_poly.pdbx_seq_one_letter_code
_entity_poly.pdbx_strand_id
1 'polypeptide(L)'
;MKLQRTTLVLVVSALLLGSFVYFYEIQGAPKREATKTTKQPIFGFKNDQIQSLTIDGNQETLEFERVSEPVPGWQMKKPKEAAASDAAVSFLVNLLVEGKSDRSFPISANQLQEYGLDKPQATVEVKLKDQKTHKLILGKPDFNRSFLYAQVDPPSGASQPLQVLLVPVDFEYAVNRPLSEWESKLETPEPSPSPSASPQPSATSESPIPTPSASVSPSPKASPSASASPSPKASPSTSASPSPTPTPSASASPSPKASPSASVSPSPKPSPSTSTSPSPSPKPSPSASGDSNR
;
A
#
# COMPACT_ATOMS: atom_id res chain seq x y z
N MET A 1 5.31 -2.65 70.43
CA MET A 1 6.70 -2.36 70.02
C MET A 1 6.78 -0.92 69.54
N LYS A 2 7.73 -0.12 70.03
CA LYS A 2 7.86 1.31 69.70
C LYS A 2 8.69 1.40 68.41
N LEU A 3 8.04 1.68 67.28
CA LEU A 3 8.73 1.81 65.99
C LEU A 3 9.68 3.01 66.05
N GLN A 4 10.95 2.76 65.72
CA GLN A 4 11.97 3.80 65.63
C GLN A 4 11.59 4.77 64.50
N ARG A 5 11.78 6.07 64.69
CA ARG A 5 11.45 7.10 63.69
C ARG A 5 12.08 6.80 62.33
N THR A 6 13.29 6.24 62.33
CA THR A 6 14.02 5.79 61.15
C THR A 6 13.28 4.68 60.39
N THR A 7 12.68 3.72 61.10
CA THR A 7 11.87 2.66 60.49
C THR A 7 10.61 3.24 59.84
N LEU A 8 9.98 4.24 60.47
CA LEU A 8 8.80 4.89 59.93
C LEU A 8 9.12 5.68 58.65
N VAL A 9 10.25 6.38 58.60
CA VAL A 9 10.73 7.07 57.39
C VAL A 9 10.98 6.07 56.25
N LEU A 10 11.61 4.93 56.55
CA LEU A 10 11.89 3.89 55.55
C LEU A 10 10.62 3.29 54.95
N VAL A 11 9.60 3.02 55.79
CA VAL A 11 8.31 2.48 55.34
C VAL A 11 7.57 3.48 54.45
N VAL A 12 7.55 4.76 54.82
CA VAL A 12 6.91 5.81 53.99
C VAL A 12 7.62 5.96 52.65
N SER A 13 8.96 5.91 52.64
CA SER A 13 9.75 5.98 51.42
C SER A 13 9.51 4.78 50.50
N ALA A 14 9.44 3.58 51.07
CA ALA A 14 9.12 2.35 50.34
C ALA A 14 7.70 2.40 49.74
N LEU A 15 6.71 2.92 50.48
CA LEU A 15 5.35 3.10 49.96
C LEU A 15 5.29 4.14 48.84
N LEU A 16 6.01 5.27 48.96
CA LEU A 16 6.06 6.28 47.90
C LEU A 16 6.70 5.73 46.62
N LEU A 17 7.85 5.06 46.73
CA LEU A 17 8.52 4.43 45.60
C LEU A 17 7.67 3.31 45.00
N GLY A 18 7.06 2.46 45.83
CA GLY A 18 6.16 1.40 45.38
C GLY A 18 4.93 1.96 44.65
N SER A 19 4.35 3.06 45.15
CA SER A 19 3.23 3.75 44.50
C SER A 19 3.63 4.36 43.16
N PHE A 20 4.80 5.00 43.10
CA PHE A 20 5.33 5.61 41.88
C PHE A 20 5.60 4.55 40.81
N VAL A 21 6.26 3.45 41.18
CA VAL A 21 6.52 2.31 40.28
C VAL A 21 5.21 1.66 39.85
N TYR A 22 4.27 1.40 40.77
CA TYR A 22 2.96 0.86 40.43
C TYR A 22 2.21 1.75 39.41
N PHE A 23 2.23 3.07 39.60
CA PHE A 23 1.54 3.98 38.69
C PHE A 23 2.25 4.11 37.32
N TYR A 24 3.58 4.16 37.29
CA TYR A 24 4.32 4.28 36.03
C TYR A 24 4.46 2.97 35.25
N GLU A 25 4.57 1.84 35.95
CA GLU A 25 4.88 0.55 35.35
C GLU A 25 3.59 -0.24 35.08
N ILE A 26 2.65 -0.33 36.02
CA ILE A 26 1.40 -1.10 35.83
C ILE A 26 0.33 -0.31 35.08
N GLN A 27 0.11 0.98 35.38
CA GLN A 27 -0.80 1.81 34.57
C GLN A 27 -0.19 2.35 33.28
N GLY A 28 1.15 2.45 33.18
CA GLY A 28 1.85 2.88 31.97
C GLY A 28 2.07 1.77 30.93
N ALA A 29 2.14 0.51 31.35
CA ALA A 29 2.27 -0.66 30.46
C ALA A 29 1.20 -0.74 29.35
N PRO A 30 -0.12 -0.54 29.61
CA PRO A 30 -1.13 -0.63 28.53
C PRO A 30 -0.93 0.43 27.43
N LYS A 31 -0.33 1.59 27.73
CA LYS A 31 0.02 2.60 26.72
C LYS A 31 1.27 2.25 25.91
N ARG A 32 2.22 1.50 26.48
CA ARG A 32 3.45 1.07 25.78
C ARG A 32 3.22 -0.16 24.89
N GLU A 33 2.33 -1.06 25.31
CA GLU A 33 1.90 -2.21 24.50
C GLU A 33 1.15 -1.77 23.23
N ALA A 34 0.38 -0.67 23.28
CA ALA A 34 -0.22 -0.05 22.10
C ALA A 34 0.80 0.56 21.11
N THR A 35 2.08 0.64 21.47
CA THR A 35 3.17 1.17 20.63
C THR A 35 4.03 0.05 20.02
N LYS A 36 3.81 -1.23 20.37
CA LYS A 36 4.44 -2.35 19.67
C LYS A 36 3.72 -2.56 18.34
N THR A 37 4.47 -2.41 17.24
CA THR A 37 4.09 -2.77 15.86
C THR A 37 3.42 -4.14 15.83
N THR A 38 2.09 -4.16 15.92
CA THR A 38 1.32 -5.39 15.80
C THR A 38 0.82 -5.37 14.36
N LYS A 39 1.60 -6.01 13.47
CA LYS A 39 1.22 -6.10 12.06
C LYS A 39 -0.06 -6.92 11.92
N GLN A 40 -1.21 -6.26 11.96
CA GLN A 40 -2.51 -6.91 11.87
C GLN A 40 -3.04 -6.88 10.44
N PRO A 41 -3.68 -7.96 9.95
CA PRO A 41 -4.36 -7.96 8.68
C PRO A 41 -5.35 -6.79 8.59
N ILE A 42 -5.40 -6.12 7.44
CA ILE A 42 -6.35 -5.02 7.21
C ILE A 42 -7.77 -5.59 7.10
N PHE A 43 -7.90 -6.72 6.40
CA PHE A 43 -9.15 -7.47 6.24
C PHE A 43 -8.96 -8.96 6.54
N GLY A 44 -10.06 -9.63 6.88
CA GLY A 44 -10.08 -11.06 7.20
C GLY A 44 -10.67 -11.96 6.10
N PHE A 45 -11.08 -11.40 4.95
CA PHE A 45 -11.62 -12.15 3.82
C PHE A 45 -10.52 -12.65 2.88
N LYS A 46 -10.86 -13.61 2.03
CA LYS A 46 -9.96 -14.19 1.02
C LYS A 46 -10.28 -13.66 -0.37
N ASN A 47 -9.30 -13.74 -1.28
CA ASN A 47 -9.43 -13.29 -2.67
C ASN A 47 -10.64 -13.93 -3.38
N ASP A 48 -10.86 -15.24 -3.21
CA ASP A 48 -11.96 -15.98 -3.85
C ASP A 48 -13.35 -15.56 -3.36
N GLN A 49 -13.45 -14.86 -2.22
CA GLN A 49 -14.70 -14.36 -1.66
C GLN A 49 -15.12 -13.01 -2.26
N ILE A 50 -14.22 -12.31 -2.94
CA ILE A 50 -14.51 -10.99 -3.51
C ILE A 50 -15.31 -11.16 -4.80
N GLN A 51 -16.44 -10.43 -4.89
CA GLN A 51 -17.35 -10.42 -6.03
C GLN A 51 -17.31 -9.09 -6.79
N SER A 52 -17.26 -7.96 -6.08
CA SER A 52 -17.12 -6.64 -6.70
C SER A 52 -16.17 -5.74 -5.91
N LEU A 53 -15.58 -4.79 -6.61
CA LEU A 53 -14.63 -3.82 -6.07
C LEU A 53 -14.96 -2.45 -6.66
N THR A 54 -15.13 -1.46 -5.81
CA THR A 54 -15.36 -0.07 -6.22
C THR A 54 -14.24 0.79 -5.66
N ILE A 55 -13.66 1.65 -6.51
CA ILE A 55 -12.62 2.60 -6.14
C ILE A 55 -13.18 3.97 -6.44
N ASP A 56 -13.49 4.74 -5.40
CA ASP A 56 -13.87 6.13 -5.51
C ASP A 56 -12.65 7.00 -5.23
N GLY A 57 -11.95 7.41 -6.31
CA GLY A 57 -10.74 8.22 -6.24
C GLY A 57 -10.96 9.67 -6.66
N ASN A 58 -9.90 10.47 -6.66
CA ASN A 58 -9.97 11.88 -7.03
C ASN A 58 -10.33 12.15 -8.50
N GLN A 59 -10.06 11.22 -9.40
CA GLN A 59 -10.30 11.41 -10.84
C GLN A 59 -11.70 10.96 -11.24
N GLU A 60 -12.07 9.73 -10.88
CA GLU A 60 -13.35 9.12 -11.18
C GLU A 60 -13.60 7.88 -10.32
N THR A 61 -14.83 7.39 -10.34
CA THR A 61 -15.23 6.16 -9.68
C THR A 61 -15.06 4.97 -10.64
N LEU A 62 -14.23 4.01 -10.24
CA LEU A 62 -14.03 2.75 -10.95
C LEU A 62 -14.86 1.66 -10.28
N GLU A 63 -15.59 0.87 -11.07
CA GLU A 63 -16.38 -0.24 -10.57
C GLU A 63 -15.98 -1.51 -11.31
N PHE A 64 -15.60 -2.55 -10.58
CA PHE A 64 -15.15 -3.83 -11.11
C PHE A 64 -16.01 -4.96 -10.57
N GLU A 65 -16.31 -5.92 -11.43
CA GLU A 65 -17.05 -7.12 -11.09
C GLU A 65 -16.30 -8.36 -11.59
N ARG A 66 -16.25 -9.40 -10.75
CA ARG A 66 -15.67 -10.67 -11.14
C ARG A 66 -16.69 -11.47 -11.94
N VAL A 67 -16.38 -11.73 -13.20
CA VAL A 67 -17.21 -12.47 -14.15
C VAL A 67 -16.63 -13.86 -14.34
N SER A 68 -17.47 -14.89 -14.45
CA SER A 68 -17.04 -16.29 -14.65
C SER A 68 -17.32 -16.81 -16.07
N GLU A 69 -18.19 -16.15 -16.83
CA GLU A 69 -18.56 -16.53 -18.21
C GLU A 69 -18.68 -15.28 -19.10
N PRO A 70 -18.30 -15.35 -20.39
CA PRO A 70 -17.77 -16.51 -21.11
C PRO A 70 -16.28 -16.80 -20.82
N VAL A 71 -15.53 -15.83 -20.31
CA VAL A 71 -14.13 -16.00 -19.88
C VAL A 71 -14.01 -15.48 -18.44
N PRO A 72 -13.44 -16.27 -17.51
CA PRO A 72 -13.27 -15.82 -16.13
C PRO A 72 -12.30 -14.63 -16.08
N GLY A 73 -12.66 -13.60 -15.34
CA GLY A 73 -11.82 -12.41 -15.21
C GLY A 73 -12.53 -11.26 -14.51
N TRP A 74 -11.83 -10.15 -14.39
CA TRP A 74 -12.40 -8.90 -13.90
C TRP A 74 -12.93 -8.08 -15.07
N GLN A 75 -14.14 -7.55 -14.90
CA GLN A 75 -14.74 -6.63 -15.86
C GLN A 75 -14.96 -5.29 -15.18
N MET A 76 -14.53 -4.22 -15.84
CA MET A 76 -14.85 -2.86 -15.44
C MET A 76 -16.27 -2.52 -15.91
N LYS A 77 -17.09 -1.99 -15.01
CA LYS A 77 -18.46 -1.51 -15.26
C LYS A 77 -18.52 0.01 -15.36
N LYS A 78 -17.65 0.72 -14.63
CA LYS A 78 -17.52 2.18 -14.65
C LYS A 78 -16.06 2.62 -14.69
N PRO A 79 -15.76 3.77 -15.34
CA PRO A 79 -16.67 4.69 -16.05
C PRO A 79 -17.22 4.14 -17.38
N LYS A 80 -16.56 3.11 -17.92
CA LYS A 80 -16.88 2.49 -19.20
C LYS A 80 -16.81 0.99 -19.05
N GLU A 81 -17.71 0.28 -19.74
CA GLU A 81 -17.66 -1.18 -19.77
C GLU A 81 -16.47 -1.66 -20.62
N ALA A 82 -15.55 -2.37 -19.97
CA ALA A 82 -14.36 -2.95 -20.61
C ALA A 82 -13.86 -4.16 -19.83
N ALA A 83 -13.07 -5.03 -20.47
CA ALA A 83 -12.30 -6.01 -19.72
C ALA A 83 -11.25 -5.28 -18.87
N ALA A 84 -11.15 -5.66 -17.59
CA ALA A 84 -10.20 -5.05 -16.68
C ALA A 84 -8.83 -5.75 -16.78
N SER A 85 -7.78 -4.99 -16.51
CA SER A 85 -6.42 -5.50 -16.39
C SER A 85 -6.33 -6.43 -15.16
N ASP A 86 -6.10 -7.72 -15.41
CA ASP A 86 -5.94 -8.71 -14.34
C ASP A 86 -4.80 -8.31 -13.38
N ALA A 87 -3.68 -7.80 -13.93
CA ALA A 87 -2.55 -7.37 -13.13
C ALA A 87 -2.88 -6.19 -12.20
N ALA A 88 -3.61 -5.19 -12.70
CA ALA A 88 -3.97 -4.01 -11.89
C ALA A 88 -4.96 -4.37 -10.78
N VAL A 89 -6.00 -5.15 -11.10
CA VAL A 89 -7.01 -5.57 -10.12
C VAL A 89 -6.41 -6.54 -9.10
N SER A 90 -5.60 -7.51 -9.54
CA SER A 90 -4.93 -8.45 -8.65
C SER A 90 -3.96 -7.75 -7.70
N PHE A 91 -3.27 -6.69 -8.13
CA PHE A 91 -2.43 -5.89 -7.24
C PHE A 91 -3.25 -5.33 -6.06
N LEU A 92 -4.34 -4.61 -6.34
CA LEU A 92 -5.18 -4.04 -5.28
C LEU A 92 -5.85 -5.12 -4.41
N VAL A 93 -6.32 -6.21 -5.02
CA VAL A 93 -6.89 -7.34 -4.27
C VAL A 93 -5.87 -7.96 -3.32
N ASN A 94 -4.62 -8.18 -3.76
CA ASN A 94 -3.56 -8.70 -2.91
C ASN A 94 -3.24 -7.74 -1.75
N LEU A 95 -3.22 -6.43 -2.01
CA LEU A 95 -3.08 -5.44 -0.94
C LEU A 95 -4.21 -5.53 0.10
N LEU A 96 -5.46 -5.75 -0.33
CA LEU A 96 -6.60 -5.86 0.58
C LEU A 96 -6.56 -7.15 1.40
N VAL A 97 -6.18 -8.27 0.78
CA VAL A 97 -6.22 -9.61 1.39
C VAL A 97 -4.97 -9.90 2.24
N GLU A 98 -3.79 -9.55 1.73
CA GLU A 98 -2.50 -9.85 2.37
C GLU A 98 -1.92 -8.66 3.14
N GLY A 99 -2.45 -7.45 2.89
CA GLY A 99 -1.99 -6.22 3.50
C GLY A 99 -2.14 -6.23 5.01
N LYS A 100 -1.13 -5.65 5.66
CA LYS A 100 -1.08 -5.52 7.12
C LYS A 100 -0.95 -4.06 7.48
N SER A 101 -1.69 -3.65 8.49
CA SER A 101 -1.48 -2.36 9.14
C SER A 101 -0.20 -2.41 9.98
N ASP A 102 0.56 -1.31 10.03
CA ASP A 102 1.74 -1.22 10.90
C ASP A 102 1.33 -0.94 12.36
N ARG A 103 0.41 0.00 12.52
CA ARG A 103 -0.13 0.46 13.80
C ARG A 103 -1.59 0.86 13.66
N SER A 104 -2.29 0.85 14.79
CA SER A 104 -3.61 1.42 14.92
C SER A 104 -3.68 2.28 16.19
N PHE A 105 -4.42 3.37 16.14
CA PHE A 105 -4.68 4.23 17.31
C PHE A 105 -6.06 4.90 17.23
N PRO A 106 -6.72 5.11 18.38
CA PRO A 106 -7.99 5.81 18.43
C PRO A 106 -7.82 7.31 18.20
N ILE A 107 -8.76 7.93 17.51
CA ILE A 107 -8.87 9.38 17.33
C ILE A 107 -10.28 9.87 17.66
N SER A 108 -10.39 11.17 17.90
CA SER A 108 -11.68 11.85 17.99
C SER A 108 -12.12 12.39 16.61
N ALA A 109 -13.42 12.59 16.38
CA ALA A 109 -13.93 13.02 15.07
C ALA A 109 -13.43 14.41 14.64
N ASN A 110 -13.12 15.29 15.59
CA ASN A 110 -12.51 16.59 15.30
C ASN A 110 -11.07 16.50 14.76
N GLN A 111 -10.45 15.32 14.81
CA GLN A 111 -9.11 15.09 14.27
C GLN A 111 -9.14 14.46 12.87
N LEU A 112 -10.31 14.16 12.28
CA LEU A 112 -10.38 13.54 10.95
C LEU A 112 -9.62 14.33 9.87
N GLN A 113 -9.68 15.66 9.93
CA GLN A 113 -8.95 16.54 9.03
C GLN A 113 -7.43 16.43 9.20
N GLU A 114 -6.95 16.21 10.43
CA GLU A 114 -5.52 16.01 10.72
C GLU A 114 -4.96 14.76 10.03
N TYR A 115 -5.79 13.78 9.69
CA TYR A 115 -5.38 12.55 9.01
C TYR A 115 -5.87 12.47 7.55
N GLY A 116 -6.52 13.51 7.04
CA GLY A 116 -7.08 13.53 5.68
C GLY A 116 -8.25 12.57 5.49
N LEU A 117 -8.95 12.20 6.56
CA LEU A 117 -10.07 11.25 6.52
C LEU A 117 -11.44 11.94 6.36
N ASP A 118 -11.49 13.27 6.56
CA ASP A 118 -12.66 14.11 6.25
C ASP A 118 -12.84 14.30 4.73
N LYS A 119 -11.72 14.40 4.01
CA LYS A 119 -11.65 14.44 2.54
C LYS A 119 -10.67 13.36 2.09
N PRO A 120 -11.14 12.11 2.01
CA PRO A 120 -10.27 10.98 1.68
C PRO A 120 -9.66 11.14 0.29
N GLN A 121 -8.45 10.62 0.12
CA GLN A 121 -7.80 10.53 -1.19
C GLN A 121 -8.46 9.49 -2.09
N ALA A 122 -8.93 8.41 -1.48
CA ALA A 122 -9.75 7.40 -2.15
C ALA A 122 -10.54 6.60 -1.13
N THR A 123 -11.67 6.04 -1.57
CA THR A 123 -12.44 5.05 -0.83
C THR A 123 -12.50 3.77 -1.66
N VAL A 124 -12.11 2.65 -1.05
CA VAL A 124 -12.21 1.34 -1.68
C VAL A 124 -13.33 0.57 -1.00
N GLU A 125 -14.32 0.15 -1.77
CA GLU A 125 -15.41 -0.71 -1.30
C GLU A 125 -15.29 -2.09 -1.92
N VAL A 126 -15.41 -3.12 -1.08
CA VAL A 126 -15.30 -4.52 -1.48
C VAL A 126 -16.60 -5.20 -1.13
N LYS A 127 -17.27 -5.78 -2.13
CA LYS A 127 -18.46 -6.61 -1.91
C LYS A 127 -18.07 -8.07 -2.03
N LEU A 128 -18.37 -8.83 -1.00
CA LEU A 128 -18.14 -10.26 -0.94
C LEU A 128 -19.33 -11.03 -1.54
N LYS A 129 -19.09 -12.31 -1.86
CA LYS A 129 -20.12 -13.24 -2.36
C LYS A 129 -21.29 -13.45 -1.39
N ASP A 130 -21.05 -13.27 -0.09
CA ASP A 130 -22.10 -13.33 0.95
C ASP A 130 -22.85 -12.00 1.11
N GLN A 131 -22.67 -11.06 0.17
CA GLN A 131 -23.24 -9.71 0.14
C GLN A 131 -22.75 -8.78 1.26
N LYS A 132 -21.76 -9.18 2.07
CA LYS A 132 -21.12 -8.24 3.00
C LYS A 132 -20.27 -7.24 2.23
N THR A 133 -20.34 -5.99 2.67
CA THR A 133 -19.53 -4.91 2.14
C THR A 133 -18.50 -4.49 3.17
N HIS A 134 -17.25 -4.40 2.74
CA HIS A 134 -16.15 -3.83 3.48
C HIS A 134 -15.73 -2.50 2.84
N LYS A 135 -15.34 -1.52 3.65
CA LYS A 135 -14.94 -0.19 3.20
C LYS A 135 -13.58 0.18 3.78
N LEU A 136 -12.65 0.58 2.92
CA LEU A 136 -11.36 1.15 3.27
C LEU A 136 -11.34 2.62 2.84
N ILE A 137 -11.29 3.54 3.80
CA ILE A 137 -11.15 4.96 3.54
C ILE A 137 -9.67 5.31 3.66
N LEU A 138 -9.06 5.83 2.60
CA LEU A 138 -7.66 6.23 2.55
C LEU A 138 -7.52 7.73 2.74
N GLY A 139 -6.81 8.12 3.80
CA GLY A 139 -6.47 9.49 4.13
C GLY A 139 -5.12 9.91 3.57
N LYS A 140 -4.47 10.89 4.20
CA LYS A 140 -3.18 11.42 3.75
C LYS A 140 -1.99 10.51 4.13
N PRO A 141 -0.84 10.64 3.47
CA PRO A 141 0.38 9.97 3.92
C PRO A 141 0.88 10.50 5.27
N ASP A 142 1.62 9.64 5.97
CA ASP A 142 2.40 10.03 7.14
C ASP A 142 3.61 10.90 6.75
N PHE A 143 4.36 11.35 7.75
CA PHE A 143 5.43 12.34 7.55
C PHE A 143 6.54 11.87 6.60
N ASN A 144 6.90 10.58 6.67
CA ASN A 144 7.93 9.99 5.82
C ASN A 144 7.37 9.32 4.54
N ARG A 145 6.04 9.43 4.31
CA ARG A 145 5.32 8.82 3.18
C ARG A 145 5.53 7.31 3.04
N SER A 146 5.77 6.61 4.15
CA SER A 146 5.85 5.14 4.14
C SER A 146 4.48 4.49 4.31
N PHE A 147 3.55 5.21 4.93
CA PHE A 147 2.20 4.72 5.22
C PHE A 147 1.14 5.78 4.92
N LEU A 148 -0.10 5.32 4.75
CA LEU A 148 -1.29 6.16 4.71
C LEU A 148 -2.09 5.95 5.98
N TYR A 149 -2.70 7.03 6.48
CA TYR A 149 -3.77 6.91 7.46
C TYR A 149 -5.01 6.33 6.78
N ALA A 150 -5.67 5.36 7.41
CA ALA A 150 -6.87 4.75 6.87
C ALA A 150 -7.89 4.39 7.96
N GLN A 151 -9.16 4.24 7.55
CA GLN A 151 -10.21 3.65 8.35
C GLN A 151 -10.77 2.43 7.65
N VAL A 152 -10.99 1.36 8.43
CA VAL A 152 -11.61 0.12 7.98
C VAL A 152 -13.00 0.04 8.59
N ASP A 153 -14.00 -0.21 7.75
CA ASP A 153 -15.42 -0.36 8.13
C ASP A 153 -15.89 0.69 9.15
N PRO A 154 -15.70 1.99 8.88
CA PRO A 154 -16.06 3.02 9.83
C PRO A 154 -17.56 2.94 10.15
N PRO A 155 -17.96 2.94 11.44
CA PRO A 155 -19.35 2.86 11.81
C PRO A 155 -20.11 4.04 11.19
N SER A 156 -21.26 3.75 10.57
CA SER A 156 -22.15 4.79 10.05
C SER A 156 -22.77 5.55 11.23
N GLY A 157 -22.11 6.63 11.65
CA GLY A 157 -22.51 7.47 12.77
C GLY A 157 -21.32 7.90 13.64
N ALA A 158 -21.44 9.01 14.35
CA ALA A 158 -20.38 9.65 15.15
C ALA A 158 -19.97 8.85 16.42
N SER A 159 -19.89 7.51 16.35
CA SER A 159 -19.36 6.68 17.42
C SER A 159 -17.86 6.95 17.58
N GLN A 160 -17.50 7.59 18.67
CA GLN A 160 -16.12 7.78 19.08
C GLN A 160 -15.74 6.77 20.18
N PRO A 161 -14.48 6.35 20.25
CA PRO A 161 -13.35 6.76 19.39
C PRO A 161 -13.34 6.07 18.02
N LEU A 162 -12.91 6.80 16.98
CA LEU A 162 -12.71 6.24 15.64
C LEU A 162 -11.33 5.60 15.56
N GLN A 163 -11.25 4.38 15.03
CA GLN A 163 -9.99 3.66 14.90
C GLN A 163 -9.30 4.05 13.59
N VAL A 164 -8.09 4.60 13.67
CA VAL A 164 -7.24 4.84 12.49
C VAL A 164 -6.14 3.79 12.44
N LEU A 165 -5.80 3.36 11.22
CA LEU A 165 -4.76 2.41 10.91
C LEU A 165 -3.71 3.05 9.99
N LEU A 166 -2.46 2.60 10.08
CA LEU A 166 -1.41 2.91 9.10
C LEU A 166 -1.30 1.76 8.11
N VAL A 167 -1.71 1.99 6.86
CA VAL A 167 -1.63 1.01 5.76
C VAL A 167 -0.46 1.34 4.82
N PRO A 168 0.12 0.35 4.12
CA PRO A 168 1.22 0.59 3.19
C PRO A 168 0.91 1.67 2.15
N VAL A 169 1.92 2.47 1.78
CA VAL A 169 1.79 3.48 0.72
C VAL A 169 1.41 2.89 -0.64
N ASP A 170 1.59 1.59 -0.84
CA ASP A 170 1.15 0.86 -2.05
C ASP A 170 -0.33 1.06 -2.37
N PHE A 171 -1.17 1.33 -1.36
CA PHE A 171 -2.57 1.69 -1.58
C PHE A 171 -2.73 3.00 -2.35
N GLU A 172 -1.87 4.00 -2.12
CA GLU A 172 -1.86 5.28 -2.86
C GLU A 172 -1.52 5.01 -4.33
N TYR A 173 -0.53 4.16 -4.60
CA TYR A 173 -0.17 3.77 -5.96
C TYR A 173 -1.27 2.95 -6.63
N ALA A 174 -1.98 2.09 -5.89
CA ALA A 174 -3.07 1.30 -6.44
C ALA A 174 -4.23 2.19 -6.89
N VAL A 175 -4.71 3.09 -6.04
CA VAL A 175 -5.94 3.86 -6.30
C VAL A 175 -5.73 5.05 -7.24
N ASN A 176 -4.51 5.57 -7.36
CA ASN A 176 -4.19 6.70 -8.25
C ASN A 176 -3.67 6.28 -9.63
N ARG A 177 -3.80 4.99 -10.01
CA ARG A 177 -3.42 4.55 -11.36
C ARG A 177 -4.31 5.19 -12.42
N PRO A 178 -3.75 5.56 -13.59
CA PRO A 178 -4.55 6.09 -14.68
C PRO A 178 -5.54 5.04 -15.19
N LEU A 179 -6.72 5.49 -15.66
CA LEU A 179 -7.78 4.61 -16.18
C LEU A 179 -7.26 3.58 -17.20
N SER A 180 -6.35 3.98 -18.10
CA SER A 180 -5.80 3.09 -19.12
C SER A 180 -5.03 1.88 -18.57
N GLU A 181 -4.50 1.95 -17.35
CA GLU A 181 -3.83 0.80 -16.70
C GLU A 181 -4.83 -0.19 -16.10
N TRP A 182 -6.06 0.27 -15.83
CA TRP A 182 -7.15 -0.58 -15.36
C TRP A 182 -7.87 -1.30 -16.50
N GLU A 183 -7.75 -0.81 -17.74
CA GLU A 183 -8.24 -1.50 -18.92
C GLU A 183 -7.27 -2.61 -19.34
N SER A 184 -7.80 -3.74 -19.81
CA SER A 184 -6.97 -4.80 -20.38
C SER A 184 -6.23 -4.27 -21.60
N LYS A 185 -4.90 -4.24 -21.55
CA LYS A 185 -4.09 -3.99 -22.75
C LYS A 185 -4.27 -5.19 -23.66
N LEU A 186 -4.95 -5.00 -24.80
CA LEU A 186 -4.98 -6.00 -25.87
C LEU A 186 -3.54 -6.25 -26.29
N GLU A 187 -2.91 -7.28 -25.72
CA GLU A 187 -1.71 -7.87 -26.30
C GLU A 187 -2.14 -8.45 -27.63
N THR A 188 -2.10 -7.64 -28.68
CA THR A 188 -1.98 -8.14 -30.04
C THR A 188 -0.77 -9.06 -30.02
N PRO A 189 -0.91 -10.38 -30.25
CA PRO A 189 0.23 -11.27 -30.27
C PRO A 189 1.21 -10.71 -31.31
N GLU A 190 2.39 -10.32 -30.85
CA GLU A 190 3.48 -9.95 -31.73
C GLU A 190 3.67 -11.11 -32.72
N PRO A 191 3.66 -10.88 -34.04
CA PRO A 191 3.79 -11.97 -35.00
C PRO A 191 5.08 -12.72 -34.69
N SER A 192 4.93 -14.00 -34.35
CA SER A 192 6.02 -14.94 -34.10
C SER A 192 7.11 -14.74 -35.18
N PRO A 193 8.42 -14.67 -34.83
CA PRO A 193 9.45 -14.52 -35.83
C PRO A 193 9.33 -15.67 -36.82
N SER A 194 8.97 -15.36 -38.07
CA SER A 194 8.96 -16.32 -39.16
C SER A 194 10.30 -17.06 -39.18
N PRO A 195 10.32 -18.39 -39.38
CA PRO A 195 11.57 -19.12 -39.46
C PRO A 195 12.39 -18.55 -40.62
N SER A 196 13.50 -17.90 -40.26
CA SER A 196 14.49 -17.39 -41.20
C SER A 196 14.96 -18.53 -42.08
N ALA A 197 14.92 -18.30 -43.40
CA ALA A 197 15.25 -19.28 -44.42
C ALA A 197 16.59 -19.97 -44.16
N SER A 198 16.58 -21.30 -44.27
CA SER A 198 17.78 -22.15 -44.26
C SER A 198 18.73 -21.74 -45.39
N PRO A 199 20.06 -21.74 -45.19
CA PRO A 199 21.01 -21.30 -46.20
C PRO A 199 21.05 -22.28 -47.39
N GLN A 200 20.76 -21.77 -48.58
CA GLN A 200 20.93 -22.47 -49.85
C GLN A 200 22.45 -22.57 -50.17
N PRO A 201 23.03 -23.76 -50.40
CA PRO A 201 24.42 -23.86 -50.82
C PRO A 201 24.57 -23.43 -52.28
N SER A 202 25.46 -22.46 -52.51
CA SER A 202 25.89 -22.02 -53.84
C SER A 202 26.69 -23.10 -54.55
N ALA A 203 26.30 -23.44 -55.78
CA ALA A 203 27.01 -24.33 -56.68
C ALA A 203 28.35 -23.72 -57.12
N THR A 204 29.42 -24.52 -57.10
CA THR A 204 30.68 -24.25 -57.83
C THR A 204 30.92 -25.41 -58.80
N SER A 205 31.30 -25.02 -60.03
CA SER A 205 31.76 -25.77 -61.20
C SER A 205 32.22 -27.22 -61.03
N GLU A 206 31.77 -28.10 -61.92
CA GLU A 206 32.63 -28.73 -62.96
C GLU A 206 31.80 -29.54 -63.97
N SER A 207 32.24 -29.56 -65.23
CA SER A 207 31.76 -30.37 -66.36
C SER A 207 33.01 -30.75 -67.19
N PRO A 208 33.05 -31.81 -68.04
CA PRO A 208 31.97 -32.77 -68.39
C PRO A 208 32.37 -34.28 -68.51
N ILE A 209 31.36 -35.19 -68.43
CA ILE A 209 30.96 -36.31 -69.34
C ILE A 209 32.02 -37.37 -69.77
N PRO A 210 31.74 -38.72 -69.76
CA PRO A 210 30.69 -39.31 -70.63
C PRO A 210 29.92 -40.55 -70.16
N THR A 211 28.70 -40.74 -70.71
CA THR A 211 28.19 -41.99 -71.34
C THR A 211 26.77 -41.81 -71.92
N PRO A 212 26.36 -42.60 -72.94
CA PRO A 212 25.30 -42.24 -73.88
C PRO A 212 23.89 -42.76 -73.56
N SER A 213 22.95 -42.11 -74.23
CA SER A 213 21.50 -42.30 -74.26
C SER A 213 21.01 -43.67 -74.75
N ALA A 214 19.90 -44.13 -74.16
CA ALA A 214 18.78 -44.70 -74.92
C ALA A 214 17.44 -44.60 -74.16
N SER A 215 16.41 -44.26 -74.93
CA SER A 215 14.97 -44.54 -74.75
C SER A 215 14.00 -43.53 -74.13
N VAL A 216 13.37 -42.76 -75.03
CA VAL A 216 11.94 -42.49 -75.27
C VAL A 216 10.89 -42.28 -74.13
N SER A 217 10.17 -41.17 -74.31
CA SER A 217 8.97 -40.54 -73.65
C SER A 217 7.63 -41.32 -73.80
N PRO A 218 6.42 -40.88 -73.31
CA PRO A 218 6.03 -39.69 -72.49
C PRO A 218 4.95 -39.89 -71.35
N SER A 219 4.89 -38.90 -70.42
CA SER A 219 3.77 -38.25 -69.63
C SER A 219 2.45 -38.98 -69.26
N PRO A 220 1.78 -38.69 -68.09
CA PRO A 220 1.49 -37.32 -67.60
C PRO A 220 1.45 -37.01 -66.06
N LYS A 221 1.78 -35.74 -65.76
CA LYS A 221 1.11 -34.74 -64.88
C LYS A 221 0.79 -35.03 -63.38
N ALA A 222 1.68 -34.50 -62.52
CA ALA A 222 1.52 -33.73 -61.26
C ALA A 222 0.57 -34.25 -60.14
N SER A 223 0.96 -34.50 -58.87
CA SER A 223 1.72 -33.75 -57.82
C SER A 223 0.74 -33.37 -56.66
N PRO A 224 1.12 -33.23 -55.36
CA PRO A 224 2.28 -33.71 -54.61
C PRO A 224 1.97 -34.47 -53.28
N SER A 225 3.04 -35.10 -52.78
CA SER A 225 3.44 -35.52 -51.42
C SER A 225 2.56 -35.15 -50.22
N ALA A 226 2.14 -36.12 -49.40
CA ALA A 226 2.92 -36.99 -48.51
C ALA A 226 3.21 -36.35 -47.14
N SER A 227 2.44 -36.87 -46.19
CA SER A 227 2.55 -36.76 -44.74
C SER A 227 3.91 -37.25 -44.23
N ALA A 228 4.54 -36.48 -43.35
CA ALA A 228 5.64 -36.96 -42.51
C ALA A 228 5.33 -36.59 -41.05
N SER A 229 4.83 -37.59 -40.32
CA SER A 229 4.83 -37.62 -38.86
C SER A 229 6.19 -38.13 -38.37
N PRO A 230 6.73 -37.58 -37.28
CA PRO A 230 7.40 -38.46 -36.33
C PRO A 230 7.03 -38.17 -34.86
N SER A 231 6.70 -39.26 -34.16
CA SER A 231 6.95 -39.52 -32.74
C SER A 231 8.39 -40.10 -32.56
N PRO A 232 8.90 -40.48 -31.36
CA PRO A 232 8.79 -39.93 -30.01
C PRO A 232 10.16 -39.87 -29.23
N LYS A 233 10.16 -39.13 -28.10
CA LYS A 233 10.68 -39.43 -26.72
C LYS A 233 11.99 -40.24 -26.50
N ALA A 234 12.95 -39.67 -25.75
CA ALA A 234 13.56 -40.27 -24.53
C ALA A 234 14.56 -39.33 -23.80
N SER A 235 14.51 -39.37 -22.45
CA SER A 235 15.38 -38.77 -21.41
C SER A 235 16.69 -39.57 -21.19
N PRO A 236 17.45 -39.46 -20.06
CA PRO A 236 17.92 -38.35 -19.18
C PRO A 236 19.47 -38.38 -18.97
N SER A 237 20.07 -37.44 -18.22
CA SER A 237 20.87 -37.69 -16.97
C SER A 237 21.85 -36.56 -16.56
N THR A 238 21.63 -36.10 -15.32
CA THR A 238 22.59 -35.85 -14.20
C THR A 238 23.86 -34.98 -14.29
N SER A 239 23.93 -34.06 -13.30
CA SER A 239 25.06 -33.80 -12.38
C SER A 239 26.21 -32.88 -12.81
N ALA A 240 26.24 -31.66 -12.27
CA ALA A 240 27.42 -31.07 -11.61
C ALA A 240 27.08 -29.77 -10.85
N SER A 241 27.41 -29.75 -9.56
CA SER A 241 27.63 -28.61 -8.65
C SER A 241 28.85 -29.00 -7.78
N PRO A 242 29.59 -28.14 -7.06
CA PRO A 242 29.53 -26.67 -6.88
C PRO A 242 30.92 -25.95 -6.94
N SER A 243 30.94 -24.60 -6.79
CA SER A 243 31.90 -23.75 -6.01
C SER A 243 32.06 -22.31 -6.59
N PRO A 244 32.69 -21.33 -5.91
CA PRO A 244 32.13 -20.55 -4.80
C PRO A 244 32.16 -19.02 -5.05
N THR A 245 31.52 -18.30 -4.11
CA THR A 245 31.35 -16.85 -3.91
C THR A 245 32.59 -15.96 -4.17
N PRO A 246 32.42 -14.77 -4.79
CA PRO A 246 33.33 -13.66 -4.56
C PRO A 246 32.89 -12.82 -3.35
N THR A 247 33.71 -12.84 -2.29
CA THR A 247 33.71 -11.90 -1.17
C THR A 247 34.05 -10.47 -1.66
N PRO A 248 33.25 -9.44 -1.37
CA PRO A 248 33.74 -8.06 -1.45
C PRO A 248 34.54 -7.72 -0.19
N SER A 249 35.78 -7.25 -0.41
CA SER A 249 36.71 -6.72 0.58
C SER A 249 36.10 -5.60 1.43
N ALA A 250 36.33 -5.67 2.74
CA ALA A 250 36.29 -4.52 3.62
C ALA A 250 37.43 -3.54 3.25
N SER A 251 37.13 -2.24 3.11
CA SER A 251 37.92 -1.12 3.66
C SER A 251 37.49 0.22 3.04
N ALA A 252 36.79 1.03 3.83
CA ALA A 252 36.98 2.48 3.91
C ALA A 252 36.16 2.99 5.11
N SER A 253 36.81 3.06 6.26
CA SER A 253 36.29 3.71 7.47
C SER A 253 36.10 5.21 7.19
N PRO A 254 34.90 5.79 7.33
CA PRO A 254 34.78 7.24 7.36
C PRO A 254 35.37 7.78 8.66
N SER A 255 36.33 8.70 8.53
CA SER A 255 36.94 9.46 9.63
C SER A 255 35.89 10.16 10.51
N PRO A 256 36.15 10.33 11.82
CA PRO A 256 35.25 11.06 12.72
C PRO A 256 35.13 12.51 12.27
N LYS A 257 33.89 12.95 12.04
CA LYS A 257 33.55 14.34 11.73
C LYS A 257 33.86 15.21 12.96
N ALA A 258 34.58 16.30 12.72
CA ALA A 258 35.01 17.27 13.71
C ALA A 258 33.87 17.70 14.66
N SER A 259 34.20 17.70 15.96
CA SER A 259 33.41 18.32 17.03
C SER A 259 33.32 19.83 16.80
N PRO A 260 32.14 20.44 16.60
CA PRO A 260 32.03 21.88 16.67
C PRO A 260 32.13 22.33 18.13
N SER A 261 33.07 23.26 18.37
CA SER A 261 33.25 23.98 19.62
C SER A 261 31.94 24.59 20.15
N ALA A 262 31.85 24.58 21.48
CA ALA A 262 30.82 25.26 22.24
C ALA A 262 30.80 26.79 22.01
N SER A 263 29.62 27.35 22.31
CA SER A 263 29.38 28.70 22.86
C SER A 263 29.06 29.82 21.87
N VAL A 264 27.75 30.04 21.65
CA VAL A 264 27.15 31.39 21.72
C VAL A 264 25.77 31.26 22.39
N SER A 265 25.65 31.77 23.61
CA SER A 265 24.38 31.92 24.33
C SER A 265 23.42 32.83 23.56
N PRO A 266 22.17 32.43 23.31
CA PRO A 266 21.12 33.38 22.95
C PRO A 266 20.72 34.18 24.21
N SER A 267 20.83 35.51 24.11
CA SER A 267 20.38 36.48 25.11
C SER A 267 18.93 36.27 25.53
N PRO A 268 18.56 36.61 26.79
CA PRO A 268 17.19 36.48 27.27
C PRO A 268 16.23 37.37 26.47
N LYS A 269 15.12 36.77 26.06
CA LYS A 269 13.96 37.41 25.43
C LYS A 269 13.41 38.51 26.35
N PRO A 270 13.12 39.72 25.85
CA PRO A 270 12.56 40.79 26.67
C PRO A 270 11.20 40.41 27.26
N SER A 271 11.03 40.70 28.55
CA SER A 271 9.77 40.61 29.28
C SER A 271 8.62 41.29 28.52
N PRO A 272 7.41 40.71 28.49
CA PRO A 272 6.24 41.44 28.03
C PRO A 272 5.97 42.59 29.00
N SER A 273 6.09 43.82 28.50
CA SER A 273 5.60 45.03 29.17
C SER A 273 4.10 44.89 29.40
N THR A 274 3.72 44.94 30.67
CA THR A 274 2.37 45.34 31.09
C THR A 274 2.08 46.74 30.56
N SER A 275 0.90 46.95 29.97
CA SER A 275 0.13 48.20 29.92
C SER A 275 -0.44 48.48 28.53
N THR A 276 -1.67 48.02 28.30
CA THR A 276 -2.68 48.82 27.61
C THR A 276 -3.98 48.65 28.37
N SER A 277 -4.25 49.67 29.19
CA SER A 277 -5.51 49.87 29.91
C SER A 277 -6.68 49.91 28.92
N PRO A 278 -7.72 49.06 29.07
CA PRO A 278 -9.00 49.35 28.43
C PRO A 278 -9.66 50.55 29.12
N SER A 279 -10.11 51.50 28.30
CA SER A 279 -10.84 52.69 28.70
C SER A 279 -12.15 52.31 29.42
N PRO A 280 -12.55 52.95 30.53
CA PRO A 280 -13.83 52.67 31.17
C PRO A 280 -15.00 53.13 30.30
N SER A 281 -15.91 52.20 30.00
CA SER A 281 -17.21 52.51 29.39
C SER A 281 -18.03 53.48 30.26
N PRO A 282 -18.83 54.37 29.65
CA PRO A 282 -19.62 55.35 30.37
C PRO A 282 -20.70 54.69 31.25
N LYS A 283 -20.78 55.21 32.47
CA LYS A 283 -21.74 54.91 33.55
C LYS A 283 -23.21 55.01 33.05
N PRO A 284 -24.08 54.03 33.33
CA PRO A 284 -25.51 54.20 33.08
C PRO A 284 -26.10 55.27 34.01
N SER A 285 -26.88 56.16 33.42
CA SER A 285 -27.62 57.24 34.07
C SER A 285 -28.65 56.65 35.06
N PRO A 286 -28.81 57.19 36.28
CA PRO A 286 -29.87 56.76 37.18
C PRO A 286 -31.22 57.25 36.65
N SER A 287 -32.10 56.31 36.31
CA SER A 287 -33.51 56.60 36.04
C SER A 287 -34.16 57.02 37.35
N ALA A 288 -34.57 58.28 37.42
CA ALA A 288 -35.29 58.83 38.56
C ALA A 288 -36.64 58.12 38.72
N SER A 289 -36.81 57.44 39.84
CA SER A 289 -38.12 57.18 40.43
C SER A 289 -38.61 58.51 41.01
N GLY A 290 -39.52 59.16 40.29
CA GLY A 290 -40.24 60.35 40.72
C GLY A 290 -41.73 60.04 40.79
N ASP A 291 -42.17 59.75 42.00
CA ASP A 291 -43.54 59.86 42.46
C ASP A 291 -44.12 61.25 42.12
N SER A 292 -45.33 61.30 41.57
CA SER A 292 -46.17 62.50 41.62
C SER A 292 -47.64 62.10 41.58
N ASN A 293 -48.14 61.93 42.79
CA ASN A 293 -49.51 62.10 43.21
C ASN A 293 -49.97 63.56 42.99
N ARG A 294 -50.88 63.82 42.04
CA ARG A 294 -52.03 64.75 42.15
C ARG A 294 -52.85 64.83 40.88
#